data_AF-A0A3E1Y5B9-F1
#
_entry.id   AF-A0A3E1Y5B9-F1
#
_cell.length_a   1.000
_cell.length_b   1.000
_cell.length_c   1.000
_cell.angle_alpha   90.00
_cell.angle_beta   90.00
_cell.angle_gamma   90.00
#
_symmetry.space_group_name_H-M   'P 1'
#
loop_
_entity.id
_entity.type
_entity.pdbx_description
1 polymer ?
#
loop_
_entity_poly.entity_id
_entity_poly.type
_entity_poly.pdbx_seq_one_letter_code
_entity_poly.pdbx_strand_id
1 'polypeptide(L)'
;MFQNNTTSRQRKFCEGFLFFPIRQLKKYGGFIYRQYSKNAKIKNLLDMKMPALDYHVSYAASLSECIEEQAMPQAKKILTRMEGFYSLIQQNPSDVSDLIVHYYQELTVCNNVVLRNLNDELKLLLKQQKDDSSYLTHQYDHIMKVYKLLKECLAQTRNMANILDDYLSQVPNAYGNEQLSQLLNDVKNLYSVQQKICLLLKEWEDAKKLHTLQTYYN
;
A
#
# COMPACT_ATOMS: atom_id res chain seq x y z
N MET A 1 -5.69 32.10 -42.09
CA MET A 1 -5.31 32.63 -40.76
C MET A 1 -6.51 32.48 -39.84
N PHE A 2 -6.54 31.47 -38.98
CA PHE A 2 -7.64 31.30 -38.02
C PHE A 2 -7.39 32.20 -36.81
N GLN A 3 -8.20 33.27 -36.69
CA GLN A 3 -8.21 34.13 -35.50
C GLN A 3 -8.73 33.34 -34.30
N ASN A 4 -7.81 33.01 -33.39
CA ASN A 4 -8.11 32.50 -32.06
C ASN A 4 -8.70 33.62 -31.20
N ASN A 5 -10.00 33.87 -31.34
CA ASN A 5 -10.76 34.65 -30.35
C ASN A 5 -11.52 33.70 -29.42
N THR A 6 -10.77 32.94 -28.62
CA THR A 6 -11.34 32.39 -27.39
C THR A 6 -11.60 33.58 -26.46
N THR A 7 -12.88 33.95 -26.34
CA THR A 7 -13.29 35.07 -25.49
C THR A 7 -12.83 34.86 -24.06
N SER A 8 -12.50 35.93 -23.33
CA SER A 8 -12.02 35.86 -21.95
C SER A 8 -12.96 35.05 -21.02
N ARG A 9 -14.25 34.94 -21.35
CA ARG A 9 -15.22 34.07 -20.67
C ARG A 9 -14.97 32.58 -20.92
N GLN A 10 -14.62 32.17 -22.14
CA GLN A 10 -14.32 30.77 -22.46
C GLN A 10 -13.01 30.32 -21.79
N ARG A 11 -12.00 31.20 -21.71
CA ARG A 11 -10.78 30.93 -20.92
C ARG A 11 -11.09 30.73 -19.43
N LYS A 12 -11.84 31.64 -18.82
CA LYS A 12 -12.26 31.53 -17.41
C LYS A 12 -13.16 30.31 -17.14
N PHE A 13 -13.98 29.90 -18.11
CA PHE A 13 -14.81 28.69 -18.02
C PHE A 13 -13.97 27.41 -18.11
N CYS A 14 -13.00 27.34 -19.03
CA CYS A 14 -12.07 26.22 -19.15
C CYS A 14 -11.08 26.14 -17.97
N GLU A 15 -10.70 27.28 -17.40
CA GLU A 15 -9.97 27.34 -16.13
C GLU A 15 -10.82 26.74 -15.01
N GLY A 16 -12.11 27.07 -14.91
CA GLY A 16 -13.04 26.45 -13.96
C GLY A 16 -13.07 24.92 -14.01
N PHE A 17 -12.87 24.29 -15.17
CA PHE A 17 -12.79 22.83 -15.30
C PHE A 17 -11.53 22.20 -14.69
N LEU A 18 -10.44 22.97 -14.54
CA LEU A 18 -9.26 22.55 -13.78
C LEU A 18 -9.49 22.63 -12.27
N PHE A 19 -10.50 23.37 -11.81
CA PHE A 19 -10.76 23.67 -10.39
C PHE A 19 -11.94 22.91 -9.77
N PHE A 20 -12.84 22.29 -10.56
CA PHE A 20 -13.95 21.51 -10.02
C PHE A 20 -13.64 20.00 -9.98
N PRO A 21 -13.82 19.31 -8.84
CA PRO A 21 -13.76 17.85 -8.80
C PRO A 21 -14.80 17.29 -9.76
N ILE A 22 -14.37 16.49 -10.75
CA ILE A 22 -15.23 15.93 -11.82
C ILE A 22 -16.47 15.21 -11.28
N ARG A 23 -16.41 14.73 -10.03
CA ARG A 23 -17.53 14.10 -9.32
C ARG A 23 -18.73 15.04 -9.07
N GLN A 24 -18.52 16.34 -8.85
CA GLN A 24 -19.62 17.31 -8.67
C GLN A 24 -20.26 17.75 -9.99
N LEU A 25 -19.54 17.58 -11.12
CA LEU A 25 -20.04 17.84 -12.45
C LEU A 25 -21.10 16.82 -12.90
N LYS A 26 -21.26 15.66 -12.22
CA LYS A 26 -22.35 14.71 -12.49
C LYS A 26 -23.75 15.30 -12.21
N LYS A 27 -23.91 16.07 -11.12
CA LYS A 27 -25.20 16.72 -10.76
C LYS A 27 -25.62 17.81 -11.76
N TYR A 28 -24.64 18.41 -12.46
CA TYR A 28 -24.85 19.43 -13.49
C TYR A 28 -24.48 18.95 -14.89
N GLY A 29 -24.36 17.63 -15.11
CA GLY A 29 -23.80 17.06 -16.34
C GLY A 29 -24.49 17.61 -17.58
N GLY A 30 -25.82 17.69 -17.57
CA GLY A 30 -26.60 18.25 -18.68
C GLY A 30 -26.31 19.73 -19.00
N PHE A 31 -25.85 20.53 -18.05
CA PHE A 31 -25.53 21.94 -18.26
C PHE A 31 -24.14 22.18 -18.85
N ILE A 32 -23.19 21.33 -18.50
CA ILE A 32 -21.80 21.41 -18.99
C ILE A 32 -21.73 20.95 -20.44
N TYR A 33 -22.40 19.85 -20.77
CA TYR A 33 -22.42 19.32 -22.13
C TYR A 33 -23.19 20.20 -23.12
N ARG A 34 -24.03 21.15 -22.66
CA ARG A 34 -24.77 22.06 -23.56
C ARG A 34 -23.87 23.06 -24.29
N GLN A 35 -22.71 23.42 -23.73
CA GLN A 35 -21.79 24.37 -24.37
C GLN A 35 -20.78 23.73 -25.33
N TYR A 36 -20.70 22.41 -25.36
CA TYR A 36 -19.76 21.70 -26.22
C TYR A 36 -20.51 20.96 -27.33
N SER A 37 -20.03 21.05 -28.57
CA SER A 37 -20.67 20.34 -29.67
C SER A 37 -20.60 18.83 -29.43
N LYS A 38 -21.62 18.07 -29.86
CA LYS A 38 -21.65 16.60 -29.75
C LYS A 38 -20.42 15.92 -30.39
N ASN A 39 -19.71 16.63 -31.26
CA ASN A 39 -18.51 16.13 -31.96
C ASN A 39 -17.20 16.38 -31.19
N ALA A 40 -17.22 17.07 -30.05
CA ALA A 40 -16.01 17.54 -29.37
C ALA A 40 -15.18 16.43 -28.68
N LYS A 41 -15.58 15.16 -28.68
CA LYS A 41 -14.89 14.02 -28.00
C LYS A 41 -14.55 14.26 -26.52
N ILE A 42 -15.10 15.30 -25.88
CA ILE A 42 -14.81 15.68 -24.49
C ILE A 42 -15.23 14.61 -23.51
N LYS A 43 -16.34 13.90 -23.79
CA LYS A 43 -16.75 12.73 -23.00
C LYS A 43 -15.64 11.66 -22.96
N ASN A 44 -15.02 11.36 -24.10
CA ASN A 44 -13.92 10.39 -24.16
C ASN A 44 -12.65 10.88 -23.43
N LEU A 45 -12.38 12.20 -23.43
CA LEU A 45 -11.27 12.79 -22.66
C LEU A 45 -11.52 12.73 -21.15
N LEU A 46 -12.73 13.01 -20.71
CA LEU A 46 -13.14 12.90 -19.31
C LEU A 46 -13.18 11.43 -18.86
N ASP A 47 -13.67 10.53 -19.71
CA ASP A 47 -13.66 9.09 -19.48
C ASP A 47 -12.24 8.51 -19.48
N MET A 48 -11.31 9.02 -20.30
CA MET A 48 -9.88 8.66 -20.24
C MET A 48 -9.19 9.18 -18.96
N LYS A 49 -9.65 10.30 -18.41
CA LYS A 49 -9.09 10.88 -17.17
C LYS A 49 -9.72 10.31 -15.91
N MET A 50 -10.89 9.68 -15.99
CA MET A 50 -11.56 9.07 -14.83
C MET A 50 -10.77 7.94 -14.14
N PRO A 51 -10.11 7.01 -14.85
CA PRO A 51 -9.23 6.00 -14.22
C PRO A 51 -8.03 6.64 -13.52
N ALA A 52 -7.51 7.75 -14.05
CA ALA A 52 -6.44 8.53 -13.43
C ALA A 52 -6.90 9.33 -12.19
N LEU A 53 -8.20 9.36 -11.90
CA LEU A 53 -8.81 10.12 -10.81
C LEU A 53 -9.24 9.26 -9.61
N ASP A 54 -9.24 7.93 -9.71
CA ASP A 54 -9.46 7.07 -8.53
C ASP A 54 -8.12 6.59 -7.97
N TYR A 55 -7.31 7.55 -7.52
CA TYR A 55 -6.00 7.28 -6.93
C TYR A 55 -6.09 6.27 -5.76
N HIS A 56 -7.21 6.25 -5.03
CA HIS A 56 -7.49 5.23 -4.00
C HIS A 56 -7.45 3.80 -4.57
N VAL A 57 -8.07 3.57 -5.73
CA VAL A 57 -8.09 2.26 -6.39
C VAL A 57 -6.68 1.90 -6.89
N SER A 58 -5.94 2.88 -7.42
CA SER A 58 -4.55 2.66 -7.87
C SER A 58 -3.63 2.23 -6.72
N TYR A 59 -3.63 2.97 -5.61
CA TYR A 59 -2.83 2.60 -4.44
C TYR A 59 -3.29 1.28 -3.85
N ALA A 60 -4.60 1.04 -3.78
CA ALA A 60 -5.12 -0.21 -3.25
C ALA A 60 -4.73 -1.43 -4.10
N ALA A 61 -4.73 -1.30 -5.43
CA ALA A 61 -4.30 -2.35 -6.33
C ALA A 61 -2.81 -2.67 -6.13
N SER A 62 -1.95 -1.65 -6.14
CA SER A 62 -0.50 -1.84 -5.94
C SER A 62 -0.17 -2.41 -4.56
N LEU A 63 -0.90 -2.01 -3.52
CA LEU A 63 -0.75 -2.57 -2.17
C LEU A 63 -1.20 -4.03 -2.12
N SER A 64 -2.36 -4.35 -2.70
CA SER A 64 -2.89 -5.72 -2.74
C SER A 64 -1.92 -6.67 -3.45
N GLU A 65 -1.44 -6.28 -4.63
CA GLU A 65 -0.45 -7.03 -5.40
C GLU A 65 0.85 -7.25 -4.60
N CYS A 66 1.38 -6.18 -3.98
CA CYS A 66 2.60 -6.28 -3.18
C CYS A 66 2.44 -7.22 -1.97
N ILE A 67 1.26 -7.25 -1.35
CA ILE A 67 1.00 -8.12 -0.19
C ILE A 67 0.85 -9.58 -0.62
N GLU A 68 0.07 -9.84 -1.67
CA GLU A 68 -0.25 -11.20 -2.12
C GLU A 68 0.92 -11.89 -2.80
N GLU A 69 1.67 -11.16 -3.63
CA GLU A 69 2.74 -11.76 -4.44
C GLU A 69 4.09 -11.76 -3.73
N GLN A 70 4.30 -10.87 -2.75
CA GLN A 70 5.62 -10.70 -2.12
C GLN A 70 5.58 -10.89 -0.61
N ALA A 71 4.78 -10.10 0.12
CA ALA A 71 4.88 -10.07 1.58
C ALA A 71 4.42 -11.37 2.24
N MET A 72 3.21 -11.85 1.91
CA MET A 72 2.68 -13.09 2.49
C MET A 72 3.50 -14.33 2.09
N PRO A 73 3.91 -14.52 0.82
CA PRO A 73 4.77 -15.63 0.44
C PRO A 73 6.12 -15.62 1.15
N GLN A 74 6.75 -14.45 1.31
CA GLN A 74 8.02 -14.33 2.03
C GLN A 74 7.85 -14.62 3.53
N ALA A 75 6.81 -14.09 4.17
CA ALA A 75 6.51 -14.39 5.56
C ALA A 75 6.28 -15.90 5.76
N LYS A 76 5.50 -16.54 4.89
CA LYS A 76 5.28 -18.00 4.93
C LYS A 76 6.58 -18.79 4.78
N LYS A 77 7.46 -18.37 3.85
CA LYS A 77 8.78 -19.01 3.66
C LYS A 77 9.63 -18.95 4.93
N ILE A 78 9.66 -17.79 5.59
CA ILE A 78 10.39 -17.61 6.86
C ILE A 78 9.79 -18.48 7.97
N LEU A 79 8.46 -18.51 8.10
CA LEU A 79 7.78 -19.33 9.10
C LEU A 79 8.13 -20.81 8.94
N THR A 80 8.03 -21.36 7.73
CA THR A 80 8.40 -22.76 7.45
C THR A 80 9.87 -23.04 7.75
N ARG A 81 10.77 -22.08 7.48
CA ARG A 81 12.19 -22.22 7.81
C ARG A 81 12.42 -22.21 9.32
N MET A 82 11.69 -21.38 10.06
CA MET A 82 11.75 -21.31 11.53
C MET A 82 11.20 -22.58 12.19
N GLU A 83 10.13 -23.17 11.65
CA GLU A 83 9.63 -24.48 12.07
C GLU A 83 10.70 -25.58 11.88
N GLY A 84 11.41 -25.55 10.75
CA GLY A 84 12.55 -26.43 10.48
C GLY A 84 13.74 -26.20 11.43
N PHE A 85 13.91 -24.98 11.93
CA PHE A 85 14.91 -24.66 12.96
C PHE A 85 14.51 -25.17 14.34
N TYR A 86 13.21 -25.15 14.66
CA TYR A 86 12.70 -25.58 15.96
C TYR A 86 13.03 -27.05 16.27
N SER A 87 12.98 -27.92 15.25
CA SER A 87 13.37 -29.34 15.39
C SER A 87 14.87 -29.55 15.62
N LEU A 88 15.71 -28.64 15.11
CA LEU A 88 17.17 -28.64 15.32
C LEU A 88 17.55 -28.04 16.68
N ILE A 89 16.85 -26.99 17.10
CA ILE A 89 17.02 -26.26 18.36
C ILE A 89 16.70 -27.16 19.57
N GLN A 90 15.70 -28.02 19.49
CA GLN A 90 15.38 -28.97 20.58
C GLN A 90 16.55 -29.90 20.93
N GLN A 91 17.51 -30.09 20.01
CA GLN A 91 18.68 -30.92 20.25
C GLN A 91 19.82 -30.14 20.93
N ASN A 92 19.87 -28.81 20.80
CA ASN A 92 20.89 -27.92 21.38
C ASN A 92 20.31 -26.53 21.69
N PRO A 93 19.68 -26.34 22.86
CA PRO A 93 19.11 -25.05 23.24
C PRO A 93 20.20 -23.98 23.44
N SER A 94 19.96 -22.78 22.90
CA SER A 94 20.82 -21.60 23.02
C SER A 94 19.96 -20.34 23.15
N ASP A 95 20.51 -19.22 23.64
CA ASP A 95 19.77 -17.94 23.77
C ASP A 95 19.15 -17.43 22.45
N VAL A 96 19.75 -17.81 21.31
CA VAL A 96 19.23 -17.54 19.96
C VAL A 96 17.92 -18.26 19.68
N SER A 97 17.69 -19.37 20.36
CA SER A 97 16.50 -20.20 20.22
C SER A 97 15.26 -19.43 20.67
N ASP A 98 15.29 -18.84 21.87
CA ASP A 98 14.17 -18.08 22.42
C ASP A 98 13.83 -16.85 21.57
N LEU A 99 14.85 -16.20 21.00
CA LEU A 99 14.68 -15.09 20.06
C LEU A 99 13.99 -15.52 18.76
N ILE A 100 14.37 -16.68 18.20
CA ILE A 100 13.71 -17.24 17.01
C ILE A 100 12.26 -17.61 17.32
N VAL A 101 11.98 -18.20 18.49
CA VAL A 101 10.61 -18.54 18.92
C VAL A 101 9.75 -17.28 19.07
N HIS A 102 10.29 -16.24 19.72
CA HIS A 102 9.57 -14.98 19.88
C HIS A 102 9.26 -14.35 18.52
N TYR A 103 10.25 -14.24 17.64
CA TYR A 103 10.03 -13.67 16.31
C TYR A 103 9.08 -14.52 15.45
N TYR A 104 9.08 -15.85 15.60
CA TYR A 104 8.11 -16.73 14.93
C TYR A 104 6.67 -16.37 15.33
N GLN A 105 6.42 -16.12 16.61
CA GLN A 105 5.10 -15.70 17.11
C GLN A 105 4.70 -14.33 16.53
N GLU A 106 5.59 -13.36 16.60
CA GLU A 106 5.36 -12.01 16.05
C GLU A 106 5.10 -12.03 14.54
N LEU A 107 5.91 -12.77 13.78
CA LEU A 107 5.73 -12.92 12.34
C LEU A 107 4.41 -13.63 12.00
N THR A 108 4.00 -14.60 12.81
CA THR A 108 2.71 -15.28 12.65
C THR A 108 1.56 -14.30 12.82
N VAL A 109 1.59 -13.46 13.86
CA VAL A 109 0.60 -12.39 14.08
C VAL A 109 0.61 -11.40 12.92
N CYS A 110 1.80 -10.95 12.51
CA CYS A 110 1.90 -10.00 11.42
C CYS A 110 1.33 -10.54 10.10
N ASN A 111 1.66 -11.79 9.76
CA ASN A 111 1.19 -12.41 8.51
C ASN A 111 -0.30 -12.73 8.54
N ASN A 112 -0.78 -13.39 9.60
CA ASN A 112 -2.13 -13.94 9.65
C ASN A 112 -3.19 -12.92 10.08
N VAL A 113 -2.79 -11.87 10.79
CA VAL A 113 -3.69 -10.82 11.28
C VAL A 113 -3.45 -9.53 10.51
N VAL A 114 -2.25 -8.95 10.59
CA VAL A 114 -2.01 -7.58 10.06
C VAL A 114 -2.07 -7.55 8.53
N LEU A 115 -1.25 -8.35 7.85
CA LEU A 115 -1.21 -8.39 6.38
C LEU A 115 -2.50 -8.95 5.78
N ARG A 116 -3.10 -9.94 6.43
CA ARG A 116 -4.38 -10.52 5.99
C ARG A 116 -5.51 -9.51 6.08
N ASN A 117 -5.68 -8.86 7.23
CA ASN A 117 -6.71 -7.84 7.39
C ASN A 117 -6.48 -6.68 6.42
N LEU A 118 -5.24 -6.25 6.23
CA LEU A 118 -4.91 -5.22 5.24
C LEU A 118 -5.33 -5.66 3.83
N ASN A 119 -5.00 -6.88 3.41
CA ASN A 119 -5.37 -7.39 2.10
C ASN A 119 -6.90 -7.51 1.93
N ASP A 120 -7.61 -7.99 2.94
CA ASP A 120 -9.07 -8.13 2.90
C ASP A 120 -9.76 -6.76 2.76
N GLU A 121 -9.27 -5.74 3.47
CA GLU A 121 -9.75 -4.36 3.34
C GLU A 121 -9.47 -3.77 1.95
N LEU A 122 -8.28 -4.02 1.40
CA LEU A 122 -7.93 -3.57 0.04
C LEU A 122 -8.81 -4.25 -1.01
N LYS A 123 -9.09 -5.54 -0.88
CA LYS A 123 -9.99 -6.28 -1.78
C LYS A 123 -11.41 -5.74 -1.77
N LEU A 124 -11.92 -5.37 -0.60
CA LEU A 124 -13.24 -4.74 -0.50
C LEU A 124 -13.26 -3.42 -1.28
N LEU A 125 -12.21 -2.60 -1.16
CA LEU A 125 -12.08 -1.35 -1.90
C LEU A 125 -11.99 -1.56 -3.41
N LEU A 126 -11.28 -2.62 -3.86
CA LEU A 126 -11.15 -2.98 -5.28
C LEU A 126 -12.44 -3.55 -5.90
N LYS A 127 -13.31 -4.19 -5.10
CA LYS A 127 -14.57 -4.77 -5.57
C LYS A 127 -15.70 -3.76 -5.72
N GLN A 128 -15.61 -2.59 -5.08
CA GLN A 128 -16.73 -1.66 -5.04
C GLN A 128 -16.84 -0.77 -6.28
N GLN A 129 -18.04 -0.74 -6.87
CA GLN A 129 -18.39 0.18 -7.95
C GLN A 129 -18.85 1.54 -7.40
N LYS A 130 -17.96 2.53 -7.56
CA LYS A 130 -18.15 3.98 -7.84
C LYS A 130 -19.14 4.88 -7.07
N ASP A 131 -20.09 4.42 -6.26
CA ASP A 131 -21.19 5.32 -5.84
C ASP A 131 -21.23 5.77 -4.36
N ASP A 132 -20.37 5.29 -3.45
CA ASP A 132 -20.39 5.74 -2.03
C ASP A 132 -19.08 6.36 -1.53
N SER A 133 -18.96 7.68 -1.69
CA SER A 133 -17.79 8.46 -1.27
C SER A 133 -17.55 8.50 0.26
N SER A 134 -18.61 8.37 1.06
CA SER A 134 -18.53 8.29 2.53
C SER A 134 -17.87 6.99 2.98
N TYR A 135 -18.21 5.88 2.32
CA TYR A 135 -17.68 4.55 2.60
C TYR A 135 -16.18 4.46 2.30
N LEU A 136 -15.73 4.99 1.16
CA LEU A 136 -14.31 5.06 0.81
C LEU A 136 -13.46 5.78 1.87
N THR A 137 -14.03 6.80 2.51
CA THR A 137 -13.34 7.57 3.56
C THR A 137 -13.19 6.75 4.85
N HIS A 138 -14.25 6.04 5.25
CA HIS A 138 -14.23 5.20 6.46
C HIS A 138 -13.29 4.00 6.31
N GLN A 139 -13.29 3.36 5.13
CA GLN A 139 -12.42 2.24 4.85
C GLN A 139 -10.94 2.67 4.80
N TYR A 140 -10.65 3.83 4.22
CA TYR A 140 -9.32 4.42 4.27
C TYR A 140 -8.85 4.66 5.72
N ASP A 141 -9.70 5.21 6.58
CA ASP A 141 -9.31 5.49 7.98
C ASP A 141 -9.02 4.18 8.74
N HIS A 142 -9.72 3.09 8.39
CA HIS A 142 -9.41 1.76 8.91
C HIS A 142 -8.06 1.23 8.41
N ILE A 143 -7.77 1.35 7.10
CA ILE A 143 -6.47 0.99 6.52
C ILE A 143 -5.32 1.74 7.21
N MET A 144 -5.51 3.02 7.53
CA MET A 144 -4.51 3.82 8.25
C MET A 144 -4.32 3.42 9.72
N LYS A 145 -5.32 2.79 10.36
CA LYS A 145 -5.12 2.16 11.68
C LYS A 145 -4.25 0.92 11.55
N VAL A 146 -4.51 0.07 10.54
CA VAL A 146 -3.70 -1.13 10.27
C VAL A 146 -2.26 -0.76 9.89
N TYR A 147 -2.05 0.37 9.22
CA TYR A 147 -0.71 0.91 8.93
C TYR A 147 0.16 1.09 10.18
N LYS A 148 -0.41 1.47 11.33
CA LYS A 148 0.37 1.60 12.57
C LYS A 148 0.93 0.26 13.04
N LEU A 149 0.11 -0.79 13.00
CA LEU A 149 0.51 -2.16 13.34
C LEU A 149 1.56 -2.68 12.35
N LEU A 150 1.45 -2.33 11.07
CA LEU A 150 2.45 -2.70 10.07
C LEU A 150 3.82 -2.07 10.35
N LYS A 151 3.87 -0.85 10.90
CA LYS A 151 5.15 -0.24 11.32
C LYS A 151 5.79 -0.98 12.49
N GLU A 152 4.98 -1.50 13.41
CA GLU A 152 5.46 -2.33 14.52
C GLU A 152 6.06 -3.63 13.99
N CYS A 153 5.36 -4.31 13.07
CA CYS A 153 5.93 -5.47 12.36
C CYS A 153 7.26 -5.14 11.69
N LEU A 154 7.34 -4.02 10.96
CA LEU A 154 8.55 -3.59 10.27
C LEU A 154 9.72 -3.39 11.24
N ALA A 155 9.44 -2.79 12.42
CA ALA A 155 10.44 -2.60 13.46
C ALA A 155 10.93 -3.94 14.03
N GLN A 156 10.02 -4.88 14.28
CA GLN A 156 10.37 -6.23 14.75
C GLN A 156 11.21 -6.98 13.72
N THR A 157 10.83 -6.96 12.45
CA THR A 157 11.60 -7.59 11.35
C THR A 157 12.99 -6.96 11.20
N ARG A 158 13.11 -5.64 11.35
CA ARG A 158 14.42 -4.97 11.37
C ARG A 158 15.27 -5.40 12.55
N ASN A 159 14.70 -5.44 13.75
CA ASN A 159 15.43 -5.83 14.95
C ASN A 159 15.92 -7.27 14.83
N MET A 160 15.10 -8.18 14.33
CA MET A 160 15.50 -9.56 14.09
C MET A 160 16.62 -9.66 13.06
N ALA A 161 16.56 -8.88 11.97
CA ALA A 161 17.64 -8.84 10.99
C ALA A 161 18.96 -8.42 11.63
N ASN A 162 18.95 -7.36 12.45
CA ASN A 162 20.15 -6.89 13.14
C ASN A 162 20.71 -7.92 14.13
N ILE A 163 19.84 -8.54 14.94
CA ILE A 163 20.24 -9.55 15.93
C ILE A 163 20.89 -10.77 15.24
N LEU A 164 20.30 -11.24 14.15
CA LEU A 164 20.85 -12.35 13.36
C LEU A 164 22.19 -11.98 12.70
N ASP A 165 22.32 -10.75 12.20
CA ASP A 165 23.56 -10.23 11.60
C ASP A 165 24.69 -10.12 12.64
N ASP A 166 24.37 -9.60 13.84
CA ASP A 166 25.28 -9.50 14.97
C ASP A 166 25.73 -10.88 15.46
N TYR A 167 24.79 -11.83 15.58
CA TYR A 167 25.08 -13.20 16.00
C TYR A 167 26.01 -13.92 15.02
N LEU A 168 25.73 -13.84 13.72
CA LEU A 168 26.57 -14.45 12.67
C LEU A 168 27.96 -13.81 12.61
N SER A 169 28.07 -12.52 12.92
CA SER A 169 29.36 -11.81 12.98
C SER A 169 30.22 -12.24 14.18
N GLN A 170 29.59 -12.55 15.31
CA GLN A 170 30.29 -12.99 16.53
C GLN A 170 30.66 -14.47 16.51
N VAL A 171 29.90 -15.31 15.82
CA VAL A 171 30.10 -16.77 15.79
C VAL A 171 30.16 -17.30 14.35
N PRO A 172 31.20 -16.98 13.56
CA PRO A 172 31.25 -17.26 12.12
C PRO A 172 31.32 -18.75 11.73
N ASN A 173 31.67 -19.64 12.66
CA ASN A 173 31.84 -21.09 12.41
C ASN A 173 30.90 -21.99 13.24
N ALA A 174 29.76 -21.46 13.72
CA ALA A 174 28.79 -22.26 14.46
C ALA A 174 28.06 -23.27 13.55
N TYR A 175 27.72 -24.43 14.11
CA TYR A 175 26.84 -25.40 13.45
C TYR A 175 25.48 -24.75 13.15
N GLY A 176 25.01 -24.85 11.89
CA GLY A 176 23.75 -24.22 11.45
C GLY A 176 23.89 -22.79 10.90
N ASN A 177 25.10 -22.23 10.79
CA ASN A 177 25.32 -20.87 10.27
C ASN A 177 24.84 -20.64 8.84
N GLU A 178 24.91 -21.63 7.97
CA GLU A 178 24.41 -21.51 6.59
C GLU A 178 22.89 -21.32 6.59
N GLN A 179 22.18 -22.08 7.43
CA GLN A 179 20.73 -22.02 7.56
C GLN A 179 20.30 -20.68 8.21
N LEU A 180 21.06 -20.20 9.21
CA LEU A 180 20.84 -18.90 9.85
C LEU A 180 21.12 -17.74 8.88
N SER A 181 22.16 -17.85 8.04
CA SER A 181 22.47 -16.86 7.01
C SER A 181 21.36 -16.79 5.94
N GLN A 182 20.82 -17.94 5.55
CA GLN A 182 19.66 -17.98 4.65
C GLN A 182 18.40 -17.38 5.31
N LEU A 183 18.18 -17.66 6.60
CA LEU A 183 17.09 -17.04 7.37
C LEU A 183 17.25 -15.52 7.44
N LEU A 184 18.46 -15.03 7.73
CA LEU A 184 18.77 -13.60 7.74
C LEU A 184 18.47 -12.94 6.39
N ASN A 185 18.86 -13.57 5.29
CA ASN A 185 18.57 -13.06 3.95
C ASN A 185 17.06 -13.02 3.67
N ASP A 186 16.33 -14.06 4.07
CA ASP A 186 14.87 -14.09 3.94
C ASP A 186 14.21 -12.98 4.78
N VAL A 187 14.68 -12.75 6.02
CA VAL A 187 14.21 -11.66 6.91
C VAL A 187 14.54 -10.27 6.33
N LYS A 188 15.75 -10.06 5.77
CA LYS A 188 16.13 -8.81 5.09
C LYS A 188 15.26 -8.53 3.86
N ASN A 189 14.90 -9.57 3.10
CA ASN A 189 13.99 -9.45 1.97
C ASN A 189 12.58 -9.04 2.44
N LEU A 190 12.07 -9.68 3.50
CA LEU A 190 10.76 -9.33 4.04
C LEU A 190 10.73 -7.90 4.57
N TYR A 191 11.80 -7.47 5.24
CA TYR A 191 11.96 -6.09 5.71
C TYR A 191 11.84 -5.09 4.55
N SER A 192 12.53 -5.33 3.44
CA SER A 192 12.45 -4.48 2.24
C SER A 192 11.03 -4.41 1.67
N VAL A 193 10.33 -5.54 1.60
CA VAL A 193 8.94 -5.59 1.12
C VAL A 193 8.00 -4.84 2.07
N GLN A 194 8.10 -5.06 3.38
CA GLN A 194 7.31 -4.32 4.37
C GLN A 194 7.58 -2.82 4.32
N GLN A 195 8.83 -2.41 4.10
CA GLN A 195 9.21 -1.01 3.93
C GLN A 195 8.53 -0.41 2.70
N LYS A 196 8.50 -1.12 1.57
CA LYS A 196 7.78 -0.72 0.37
C LYS A 196 6.29 -0.54 0.62
N ILE A 197 5.64 -1.45 1.34
CA ILE A 197 4.22 -1.33 1.71
C ILE A 197 3.99 -0.08 2.57
N CYS A 198 4.83 0.14 3.59
CA CYS A 198 4.76 1.33 4.43
C CYS A 198 4.95 2.64 3.63
N LEU A 199 5.85 2.65 2.64
CA LEU A 199 6.05 3.80 1.75
C LEU A 199 4.81 4.06 0.89
N LEU A 200 4.23 3.03 0.25
CA LEU A 200 3.01 3.16 -0.54
C LEU A 200 1.83 3.68 0.30
N LEU A 201 1.68 3.21 1.55
CA LEU A 201 0.65 3.71 2.47
C LEU A 201 0.87 5.18 2.84
N LYS A 202 2.13 5.60 3.02
CA LYS A 202 2.47 7.00 3.28
C LYS A 202 2.19 7.88 2.06
N GLU A 203 2.58 7.44 0.87
CA GLU A 203 2.31 8.16 -0.39
C GLU A 203 0.80 8.30 -0.62
N TRP A 204 0.03 7.27 -0.31
CA TRP A 204 -1.43 7.33 -0.34
C TRP A 204 -1.98 8.38 0.65
N GLU A 205 -1.43 8.44 1.86
CA GLU A 205 -1.81 9.44 2.86
C GLU A 205 -1.49 10.88 2.42
N ASP A 206 -0.31 11.10 1.88
CA ASP A 206 0.12 12.41 1.40
C ASP A 206 -0.71 12.84 0.17
N ALA A 207 -1.03 11.90 -0.74
CA ALA A 207 -1.92 12.15 -1.87
C ALA A 207 -3.35 12.51 -1.41
N LYS A 208 -3.88 11.84 -0.38
CA LYS A 208 -5.19 12.19 0.21
C LYS A 208 -5.17 13.61 0.76
N LYS A 209 -4.15 13.98 1.55
CA LYS A 209 -4.00 15.34 2.11
C LYS A 209 -3.96 16.40 1.01
N LEU A 210 -3.17 16.16 -0.05
CA LEU A 210 -3.07 17.07 -1.19
C LEU A 210 -4.44 17.23 -1.89
N HIS A 211 -5.15 16.13 -2.13
CA HIS A 211 -6.48 16.15 -2.72
C HIS A 211 -7.47 16.92 -1.85
N THR A 212 -7.46 16.70 -0.53
CA THR A 212 -8.28 17.44 0.44
C THR A 212 -7.97 18.93 0.39
N LEU A 213 -6.70 19.35 0.43
CA LEU A 213 -6.33 20.76 0.32
C LEU A 213 -6.83 21.38 -0.99
N GLN A 214 -6.67 20.68 -2.12
CA GLN A 214 -7.20 21.11 -3.41
C GLN A 214 -8.73 21.19 -3.45
N THR A 215 -9.46 20.49 -2.57
CA THR A 215 -10.92 20.58 -2.48
C THR A 215 -11.41 21.67 -1.51
N TYR A 216 -10.56 22.15 -0.59
CA TYR A 216 -10.91 23.18 0.39
C TYR A 216 -10.46 24.60 -0.04
N TYR A 217 -9.39 24.71 -0.83
CA TYR A 217 -8.91 26.00 -1.35
C TYR A 217 -9.52 26.40 -2.71
N ASN A 218 -10.42 25.58 -3.25
CA ASN A 218 -11.21 25.83 -4.47
C ASN A 218 -12.70 25.78 -4.16
#